data_AF-A0A0B1QWW2-F1
#
_entry.id   AF-A0A0B1QWW2-F1
#
_cell.length_a   1.000
_cell.length_b   1.000
_cell.length_c   1.000
_cell.angle_alpha   90.00
_cell.angle_beta   90.00
_cell.angle_gamma   90.00
#
_symmetry.space_group_name_H-M   'P 1'
#
loop_
_entity.id
_entity.type
_entity.pdbx_description
1 polymer ?
#
loop_
_entity_poly.entity_id
_entity_poly.type
_entity_poly.pdbx_seq_one_letter_code
_entity_poly.pdbx_strand_id
1 'polypeptide(L)' 'MASSTLTHTQATEKNHTSLIRRVASASAIGTAAEYYDFFAYGTAAVLFFGHLFFPSHDPLISTLAAFATYAVGFLA' A
#
# COMPACT_ATOMS: atom_id res chain seq x y z
N MET A 1 20.56 -46.89 1.40
CA MET A 1 19.12 -46.56 1.33
C MET A 1 18.69 -45.37 2.20
N ALA A 2 19.44 -44.96 3.24
CA ALA A 2 19.06 -43.81 4.09
C ALA A 2 19.33 -42.40 3.52
N SER A 3 20.25 -42.25 2.55
CA SER A 3 20.65 -40.93 2.01
C SER A 3 19.58 -40.28 1.11
N SER A 4 18.79 -41.08 0.40
CA SER A 4 17.76 -40.59 -0.53
C SER A 4 16.55 -39.96 0.18
N THR A 5 16.27 -40.37 1.42
CA THR A 5 15.17 -39.84 2.24
C THR A 5 15.47 -38.45 2.79
N LEU A 6 16.73 -38.14 3.10
CA LEU A 6 17.15 -36.81 3.60
C LEU A 6 17.10 -35.74 2.50
N THR A 7 17.41 -36.11 1.25
CA THR A 7 17.36 -35.20 0.10
C THR A 7 15.93 -34.78 -0.24
N HIS A 8 14.94 -35.66 -0.05
CA HIS A 8 13.53 -35.37 -0.34
C HIS A 8 12.89 -34.42 0.68
N THR A 9 13.21 -34.56 1.96
CA THR A 9 12.74 -33.66 3.03
C THR A 9 13.33 -32.25 2.88
N GLN A 10 14.63 -32.14 2.57
CA GLN A 10 15.33 -30.87 2.38
C GLN A 10 14.83 -30.09 1.14
N ALA A 11 14.53 -30.78 0.03
CA ALA A 11 14.00 -30.14 -1.18
C ALA A 11 12.55 -29.62 -1.01
N THR A 12 11.75 -30.30 -0.18
CA THR A 12 10.37 -29.92 0.12
C THR A 12 10.32 -28.70 1.04
N GLU A 13 11.18 -28.63 2.06
CA GLU A 13 11.29 -27.47 2.96
C GLU A 13 11.69 -26.19 2.20
N LYS A 14 12.72 -26.26 1.36
CA LYS A 14 13.22 -25.11 0.59
C LYS A 14 12.15 -24.56 -0.37
N ASN A 15 11.38 -25.44 -1.00
CA ASN A 15 10.26 -25.05 -1.85
C ASN A 15 9.15 -24.37 -1.04
N HIS A 16 8.76 -24.93 0.11
CA HIS A 16 7.75 -24.30 0.98
C HIS A 16 8.16 -22.90 1.44
N THR A 17 9.40 -22.69 1.91
CA THR A 17 9.85 -21.35 2.33
C THR A 17 9.83 -20.36 1.16
N SER A 18 10.24 -20.79 -0.03
CA SER A 18 10.22 -19.94 -1.23
C SER A 18 8.79 -19.59 -1.68
N LEU A 19 7.86 -20.54 -1.55
CA LEU A 19 6.45 -20.34 -1.86
C LEU A 19 5.79 -19.41 -0.85
N ILE A 20 6.03 -19.60 0.45
CA ILE A 20 5.52 -18.72 1.51
C ILE A 20 5.99 -17.29 1.29
N ARG A 21 7.28 -17.08 0.99
CA ARG A 21 7.82 -15.75 0.70
C ARG A 21 7.16 -15.12 -0.53
N ARG A 22 6.93 -15.91 -1.59
CA ARG A 22 6.25 -15.45 -2.80
C ARG A 22 4.79 -15.06 -2.54
N VAL A 23 4.08 -15.87 -1.78
CA VAL A 23 2.69 -15.60 -1.38
C VAL A 23 2.62 -14.34 -0.52
N ALA A 24 3.47 -14.24 0.51
CA ALA A 24 3.53 -13.06 1.37
C ALA A 24 3.81 -11.77 0.57
N SER A 25 4.76 -11.79 -0.37
CA SER A 25 5.04 -10.63 -1.23
C SER A 25 3.89 -10.31 -2.17
N ALA A 26 3.25 -11.33 -2.76
CA ALA A 26 2.12 -11.13 -3.66
C ALA A 26 0.90 -10.55 -2.92
N SER A 27 0.61 -11.05 -1.72
CA SER A 27 -0.44 -10.51 -0.86
C SER A 27 -0.14 -9.07 -0.43
N ALA A 28 1.09 -8.77 0.00
CA ALA A 28 1.48 -7.41 0.37
C ALA A 28 1.35 -6.43 -0.80
N ILE A 29 1.79 -6.83 -2.01
CA ILE A 29 1.65 -6.01 -3.23
C ILE A 29 0.17 -5.85 -3.59
N GLY A 30 -0.63 -6.91 -3.51
CA GLY A 30 -2.07 -6.86 -3.77
C GLY A 30 -2.78 -5.89 -2.85
N THR A 31 -2.56 -6.00 -1.54
CA THR A 31 -3.07 -5.05 -0.55
C THR A 31 -2.59 -3.63 -0.82
N ALA A 32 -1.31 -3.42 -1.13
CA ALA A 32 -0.80 -2.09 -1.45
C ALA A 32 -1.45 -1.51 -2.73
N ALA A 33 -1.73 -2.34 -3.73
CA ALA A 33 -2.39 -1.93 -4.96
C ALA A 33 -3.86 -1.53 -4.71
N GLU A 34 -4.56 -2.23 -3.83
CA GLU A 34 -5.92 -1.88 -3.40
C GLU A 34 -5.97 -0.49 -2.73
N TYR A 35 -4.97 -0.14 -1.92
CA TYR A 35 -4.88 1.17 -1.27
C TYR A 35 -4.14 2.24 -2.10
N TYR A 36 -3.75 1.93 -3.34
CA TYR A 36 -2.91 2.82 -4.13
C TYR A 36 -3.66 4.09 -4.57
N ASP A 37 -4.95 3.98 -4.85
CA ASP A 37 -5.80 5.10 -5.22
C ASP A 37 -5.91 6.15 -4.10
N PHE A 38 -6.00 5.73 -2.83
CA PHE A 38 -5.95 6.62 -1.67
C PHE A 38 -4.64 7.38 -1.59
N PHE A 39 -3.51 6.73 -1.86
CA PHE A 39 -2.22 7.40 -1.91
C PHE A 39 -2.18 8.43 -3.04
N ALA A 40 -2.61 8.05 -4.26
CA ALA A 40 -2.65 8.97 -5.40
C ALA A 40 -3.58 10.16 -5.13
N TYR A 41 -4.78 9.93 -4.60
CA TYR A 41 -5.73 10.96 -4.21
C TYR A 41 -5.17 11.87 -3.10
N GLY A 42 -4.47 11.31 -2.12
CA GLY A 42 -3.75 12.08 -1.09
C GLY A 42 -2.69 13.01 -1.68
N THR A 43 -1.85 12.51 -2.61
CA THR A 43 -0.87 13.38 -3.30
C THR A 43 -1.54 14.49 -4.10
N ALA A 44 -2.68 14.20 -4.73
CA ALA A 44 -3.45 15.21 -5.45
C ALA A 44 -4.08 16.25 -4.52
N ALA A 45 -4.52 15.84 -3.32
CA ALA A 45 -5.03 16.74 -2.30
C ALA A 45 -3.99 17.76 -1.84
N VAL A 46 -2.74 17.32 -1.65
CA VAL A 46 -1.62 18.19 -1.27
C VAL A 46 -1.23 19.15 -2.38
N LEU A 47 -1.10 18.64 -3.61
CA LEU A 47 -0.48 19.39 -4.71
C LEU A 47 -1.46 20.24 -5.50
N PHE A 48 -2.74 19.84 -5.57
CA PHE A 48 -3.70 20.42 -6.52
C PHE A 48 -4.99 20.90 -5.84
N PHE A 49 -5.57 20.12 -4.92
CA PHE A 49 -6.96 20.40 -4.49
C PHE A 49 -7.12 21.64 -3.62
N GLY A 50 -6.09 22.05 -2.88
CA GLY A 50 -6.13 23.28 -2.09
C GLY A 50 -6.60 24.46 -2.94
N HIS A 51 -5.82 24.85 -3.95
CA HIS A 51 -6.13 26.04 -4.74
C HIS A 51 -7.26 25.83 -5.76
N LEU A 52 -7.47 24.60 -6.24
CA LEU A 52 -8.53 24.28 -7.22
C LEU A 52 -9.93 24.27 -6.59
N PHE A 53 -10.08 23.70 -5.40
CA PHE A 53 -11.39 23.50 -4.76
C PHE A 53 -11.59 24.35 -3.49
N PHE A 54 -10.51 24.80 -2.85
CA PHE A 54 -10.55 25.62 -1.62
C PHE A 54 -9.75 26.93 -1.77
N PRO A 55 -10.05 27.77 -2.78
CA PRO A 55 -9.35 29.04 -2.97
C PRO A 55 -9.56 29.96 -1.76
N SER A 56 -8.45 30.48 -1.22
CA SER A 56 -8.43 31.36 -0.04
C SER A 56 -7.34 32.41 -0.18
N HIS A 57 -7.49 33.53 0.54
CA HIS A 57 -6.44 34.56 0.64
C HIS A 57 -5.22 34.07 1.42
N ASP A 58 -5.38 33.04 2.24
CA ASP A 58 -4.31 32.39 2.97
C ASP A 58 -4.07 30.96 2.41
N PRO A 59 -2.90 30.70 1.80
CA PRO A 59 -2.53 29.38 1.28
C PRO A 59 -2.56 28.26 2.32
N LEU A 60 -2.34 28.58 3.60
CA LEU A 60 -2.38 27.61 4.70
C LEU A 60 -3.80 27.05 4.86
N ILE A 61 -4.81 27.94 4.88
CA ILE A 61 -6.22 27.57 5.03
C ILE A 61 -6.68 26.69 3.87
N SER A 62 -6.27 27.03 2.66
CA SER A 62 -6.55 26.26 1.44
C SER A 62 -5.99 24.83 1.53
N THR A 63 -4.75 24.70 2.00
CA THR A 63 -4.09 23.40 2.20
C THR A 63 -4.76 22.57 3.30
N LEU A 64 -5.10 23.20 4.43
CA LEU A 64 -5.81 22.53 5.53
C LEU A 64 -7.18 22.01 5.11
N ALA A 65 -7.94 22.78 4.32
CA ALA A 65 -9.26 22.37 3.83
C ALA A 65 -9.17 21.16 2.87
N ALA A 66 -8.15 21.12 2.00
CA ALA A 66 -7.88 19.96 1.16
C ALA A 66 -7.51 18.72 1.97
N PHE A 67 -6.66 18.86 3.00
CA PHE A 67 -6.34 17.76 3.92
C PHE A 67 -7.55 17.30 4.73
N ALA A 68 -8.40 18.20 5.20
CA ALA A 68 -9.61 17.85 5.94
C ALA A 68 -10.55 17.00 5.07
N THR A 69 -10.71 17.36 3.80
CA THR A 69 -11.51 16.59 2.84
C THR A 69 -10.90 15.21 2.55
N TYR A 70 -9.58 15.13 2.44
CA TYR A 70 -8.87 13.85 2.35
C TYR A 70 -9.09 12.98 3.59
N ALA A 71 -9.02 13.57 4.79
CA ALA A 71 -9.18 12.87 6.06
C ALA A 71 -10.58 12.24 6.21
N VAL A 72 -11.65 12.87 5.69
CA VAL A 72 -13.02 12.31 5.71
C VAL A 72 -13.08 10.92 5.06
N GLY A 73 -12.27 10.64 4.04
CA GLY A 73 -12.21 9.33 3.38
C GLY A 73 -11.74 8.18 4.28
N PHE A 74 -11.08 8.47 5.40
CA PHE A 74 -10.61 7.48 6.38
C PHE A 74 -11.54 7.29 7.57
N LEU A 75 -12.62 8.08 7.68
CA LEU A 75 -13.60 7.98 8.77
C LEU A 75 -14.71 6.94 8.50
N ALA A 76 -14.73 6.33 7.30
CA ALA A 76 -15.73 5.36 6.87
C ALA A 76 -15.58 3.98 7.54
#